data_AF-A0A957KY30-F1
#
_entry.id   AF-A0A957KY30-F1
#
_cell.length_a   1.000
_cell.length_b   1.000
_cell.length_c   1.000
_cell.angle_alpha   90.00
_cell.angle_beta   90.00
_cell.angle_gamma   90.00
#
_symmetry.space_group_name_H-M   'P 1'
#
loop_
_entity.id
_entity.type
_entity.pdbx_description
1 polymer ?
#
loop_
_entity_poly.entity_id
_entity_poly.type
_entity_poly.pdbx_seq_one_letter_code
_entity_poly.pdbx_strand_id
1 'polypeptide(L)'
;RPWRLILYWLGLLFIFLALVSPIDELGGWLLIFHMVQHIFLMMLAPPLLMLANPLPFLLWGLPDGARQTSGRWLSRLLHRQSDSRAFLRKVTGPGVIWLIFASTLIAWHDPLAYDLALRSPAAHNVEHLTFFYSSLLFWWFV
;
A
#
# COMPACT_ATOMS: atom_id res chain seq x y z
N ARG A 1 -15.00 16.87 3.56
CA ARG A 1 -14.78 16.96 5.03
C ARG A 1 -13.27 17.12 5.26
N PRO A 2 -12.81 18.13 6.01
CA PRO A 2 -11.38 18.49 6.11
C PRO A 2 -10.52 17.37 6.72
N TRP A 3 -11.06 16.55 7.63
CA TRP A 3 -10.32 15.44 8.24
C TRP A 3 -9.79 14.42 7.22
N ARG A 4 -10.50 14.15 6.12
CA ARG A 4 -10.03 13.23 5.06
C ARG A 4 -8.80 13.76 4.35
N LEU A 5 -8.75 15.06 4.13
CA LEU A 5 -7.60 15.72 3.51
C LEU A 5 -6.40 15.68 4.45
N ILE A 6 -6.62 15.90 5.76
CA ILE A 6 -5.58 15.78 6.79
C ILE A 6 -5.01 14.35 6.82
N LEU A 7 -5.86 13.33 6.84
CA LEU A 7 -5.41 11.92 6.81
C LEU A 7 -4.63 11.60 5.54
N TYR A 8 -5.08 12.09 4.38
CA TYR A 8 -4.38 11.92 3.12
C TYR A 8 -2.97 12.53 3.16
N TRP A 9 -2.86 13.78 3.59
CA TRP A 9 -1.56 14.45 3.72
C TRP A 9 -0.66 13.80 4.77
N LEU A 10 -1.21 13.33 5.89
CA LEU A 10 -0.44 12.56 6.89
C LEU A 10 0.07 11.25 6.30
N GLY A 11 -0.76 10.52 5.55
CA GLY A 11 -0.34 9.30 4.86
C GLY A 11 0.81 9.56 3.87
N LEU A 12 0.70 10.62 3.06
CA LEU A 12 1.77 11.05 2.17
C LEU A 12 3.03 11.49 2.92
N LEU A 13 2.88 12.18 4.05
CA LEU A 13 4.00 12.59 4.89
C LEU A 13 4.75 11.37 5.42
N PHE A 14 4.08 10.31 5.86
CA PHE A 14 4.76 9.09 6.32
C PHE A 14 5.51 8.38 5.19
N ILE A 15 4.97 8.37 3.97
CA ILE A 15 5.70 7.85 2.79
C ILE A 15 6.94 8.70 2.51
N PHE A 16 6.80 10.02 2.54
CA PHE A 16 7.92 10.94 2.34
C PHE A 16 9.00 10.76 3.41
N LEU A 17 8.61 10.65 4.68
CA LEU A 17 9.52 10.39 5.78
C LEU A 17 10.22 9.04 5.63
N ALA A 18 9.53 8.01 5.15
CA ALA A 18 10.13 6.70 4.93
C ALA A 18 11.14 6.69 3.77
N LEU A 19 10.91 7.44 2.68
CA LEU A 19 11.68 7.26 1.43
C LEU A 19 12.61 8.42 1.07
N VAL A 20 12.46 9.60 1.68
CA VAL A 20 13.18 10.82 1.27
C VAL A 20 13.88 11.49 2.45
N SER A 21 13.55 11.11 3.68
CA SER A 21 14.17 11.70 4.87
C SER A 21 15.47 10.99 5.24
N PRO A 22 16.26 11.56 6.18
CA PRO A 22 17.44 10.89 6.74
C PRO A 22 17.16 9.49 7.32
N ILE A 23 15.89 9.13 7.56
CA ILE A 23 15.49 7.77 7.96
C ILE A 23 15.88 6.74 6.90
N ASP A 24 15.79 7.07 5.60
CA ASP A 24 16.18 6.16 4.51
C ASP A 24 17.70 5.92 4.52
N GLU A 25 18.48 7.00 4.61
CA GLU A 25 19.94 6.90 4.72
C GLU A 25 20.36 6.15 5.98
N LEU A 26 19.78 6.49 7.14
CA LEU A 26 20.05 5.81 8.40
C LEU A 26 19.58 4.36 8.39
N GLY A 27 18.56 4.03 7.60
CA GLY A 27 18.08 2.66 7.41
C GLY A 27 19.12 1.76 6.75
N GLY A 28 20.01 2.30 5.92
CA GLY A 28 21.14 1.55 5.37
C GLY A 28 22.20 1.17 6.42
N TRP A 29 22.27 1.88 7.55
CA TRP A 29 23.30 1.70 8.59
C TRP A 29 22.78 1.08 9.87
N LEU A 30 21.53 1.37 10.25
CA LEU A 30 20.94 1.03 11.53
C LEU A 30 19.65 0.25 11.32
N LEU A 31 19.63 -1.00 11.81
CA LEU A 31 18.47 -1.88 11.76
C LEU A 31 17.19 -1.21 12.33
N ILE A 32 17.34 -0.39 13.36
CA ILE A 32 16.19 0.31 13.97
C ILE A 32 15.55 1.27 12.97
N PHE A 33 16.34 2.06 12.24
CA PHE A 33 15.80 3.00 11.24
C PHE A 33 15.24 2.26 10.03
N HIS A 34 15.86 1.15 9.63
CA HIS A 34 15.33 0.25 8.61
C HIS A 34 13.95 -0.30 9.00
N MET A 35 13.78 -0.76 10.24
CA MET A 35 12.48 -1.25 10.71
C MET A 35 11.44 -0.13 10.87
N VAL A 36 11.86 1.07 11.27
CA VAL A 36 10.98 2.24 11.32
C VAL A 36 10.46 2.59 9.92
N GLN A 37 11.32 2.52 8.89
CA GLN A 37 10.93 2.73 7.49
C GLN A 37 9.84 1.74 7.07
N HIS A 38 10.03 0.45 7.35
CA HIS A 38 9.03 -0.58 7.07
C HIS A 38 7.72 -0.35 7.84
N ILE A 39 7.78 0.03 9.12
CA ILE A 39 6.60 0.34 9.93
C ILE A 39 5.83 1.55 9.36
N PHE A 40 6.52 2.58 8.88
CA PHE A 40 5.85 3.72 8.26
C PHE A 40 5.09 3.31 7.00
N LEU A 41 5.71 2.48 6.16
CA LEU A 41 5.11 1.99 4.91
C LEU A 41 4.03 0.92 5.13
N MET A 42 4.04 0.18 6.24
CA MET A 42 3.04 -0.85 6.50
C MET A 42 1.92 -0.40 7.46
N MET A 43 2.24 0.28 8.56
CA MET A 43 1.29 0.48 9.66
C MET A 43 0.76 1.90 9.78
N LEU A 44 1.42 2.89 9.18
CA LEU A 44 0.98 4.29 9.27
C LEU A 44 0.41 4.79 7.95
N ALA A 45 1.20 4.75 6.87
CA ALA A 45 0.76 5.31 5.59
C ALA A 45 -0.48 4.60 5.00
N PRO A 46 -0.55 3.26 4.90
CA PRO A 46 -1.67 2.57 4.29
C PRO A 46 -3.04 2.81 4.97
N PRO A 47 -3.21 2.68 6.30
CA PRO A 47 -4.51 2.94 6.93
C PRO A 47 -4.93 4.41 6.82
N LEU A 48 -3.99 5.36 6.94
CA LEU A 48 -4.28 6.79 6.79
C LEU A 48 -4.78 7.12 5.37
N LEU A 49 -4.12 6.55 4.36
CA LEU A 49 -4.54 6.69 2.97
C LEU A 49 -5.90 6.03 2.73
N MET A 50 -6.14 4.81 3.21
CA MET A 50 -7.42 4.11 3.04
C MET A 50 -8.59 4.86 3.71
N LEU A 51 -8.40 5.34 4.95
CA LEU A 51 -9.39 6.14 5.69
C LEU A 51 -9.74 7.46 4.99
N ALA A 52 -8.77 8.10 4.35
CA ALA A 52 -9.01 9.28 3.54
C ALA A 52 -9.93 8.97 2.34
N ASN A 53 -9.94 7.71 1.88
CA ASN A 53 -10.59 7.18 0.70
C ASN A 53 -10.29 8.09 -0.51
N PRO A 54 -9.08 7.93 -1.10
CA PRO A 54 -8.52 8.84 -2.08
C PRO A 54 -9.06 8.59 -3.48
N LEU A 55 -9.75 7.47 -3.70
CA LEU A 55 -10.26 7.04 -5.00
C LEU A 55 -11.07 8.13 -5.73
N PRO A 56 -12.01 8.85 -5.08
CA PRO A 56 -12.77 9.92 -5.74
C PRO A 56 -11.88 11.10 -6.14
N PHE A 57 -10.85 11.40 -5.35
CA PHE A 57 -9.90 12.48 -5.63
C PHE A 57 -8.96 12.12 -6.79
N LEU A 58 -8.41 10.89 -6.77
CA LEU A 58 -7.57 10.37 -7.85
C LEU A 58 -8.32 10.33 -9.19
N LEU A 59 -9.59 9.91 -9.19
CA LEU A 59 -10.43 9.93 -10.39
C LEU A 59 -10.73 11.34 -10.91
N TRP A 60 -10.76 12.34 -10.03
CA TRP A 60 -10.95 13.75 -10.39
C TRP A 60 -9.71 14.38 -11.03
N GLY A 61 -8.52 13.91 -10.69
CA GLY A 61 -7.26 14.36 -11.29
C GLY A 61 -7.00 13.82 -12.70
N LEU A 62 -7.80 12.86 -13.18
CA LEU A 62 -7.69 12.30 -14.52
C LEU A 62 -8.36 13.22 -15.57
N PRO A 63 -7.78 13.36 -16.78
CA PRO A 63 -8.45 14.06 -17.88
C PRO A 63 -9.78 13.39 -18.24
N ASP A 64 -10.75 14.15 -18.75
CA ASP A 64 -12.15 13.74 -18.87
C ASP A 64 -12.37 12.39 -19.56
N GLY A 65 -11.59 12.09 -20.61
CA GLY A 65 -11.65 10.80 -21.31
C GLY A 65 -11.19 9.62 -20.45
N ALA A 66 -10.10 9.78 -19.69
CA ALA A 66 -9.58 8.76 -18.79
C ALA A 66 -10.49 8.58 -17.57
N ARG A 67 -11.01 9.69 -17.01
CA ARG A 67 -11.96 9.66 -15.90
C ARG A 67 -13.22 8.85 -16.23
N GLN A 68 -13.80 9.06 -17.42
CA GLN A 68 -14.99 8.30 -17.85
C GLN A 68 -14.66 6.82 -18.09
N THR A 69 -13.50 6.52 -18.67
CA THR A 69 -13.09 5.14 -18.96
C THR A 69 -12.83 4.37 -17.66
N SER A 70 -12.03 4.93 -16.76
CA SER A 70 -11.75 4.38 -15.44
C SER A 70 -13.00 4.28 -14.58
N GLY A 71 -13.86 5.30 -14.59
CA GLY A 71 -15.14 5.29 -13.87
C GLY A 71 -16.10 4.21 -14.36
N ARG A 72 -16.22 4.03 -15.69
CA ARG A 72 -17.04 2.96 -16.29
C ARG A 72 -16.46 1.57 -15.99
N TRP A 73 -15.13 1.41 -16.04
CA TRP A 73 -14.47 0.15 -15.75
C TRP A 73 -14.64 -0.24 -14.27
N LEU A 74 -14.43 0.71 -13.37
CA LEU A 74 -14.64 0.53 -11.93
C LEU A 74 -16.12 0.22 -11.61
N SER A 75 -17.05 0.92 -12.27
CA SER A 75 -18.49 0.67 -12.14
C SER A 75 -18.89 -0.73 -12.65
N ARG A 76 -18.31 -1.20 -13.76
CA ARG A 76 -18.54 -2.55 -14.29
C ARG A 76 -18.00 -3.62 -13.36
N LEU A 77 -16.79 -3.46 -12.83
CA LEU A 77 -16.19 -4.42 -11.89
C LEU A 77 -16.96 -4.52 -10.57
N LEU A 78 -17.48 -3.38 -10.09
CA LEU A 78 -18.22 -3.29 -8.82
C LEU A 78 -19.74 -3.41 -9.01
N HIS A 79 -20.23 -3.68 -10.22
CA HIS A 79 -21.66 -3.80 -10.50
C HIS A 79 -22.25 -4.98 -9.70
N ARG A 80 -23.38 -4.71 -9.04
CA ARG A 80 -23.93 -5.51 -7.91
C ARG A 80 -24.28 -6.97 -8.24
N GLN A 81 -24.37 -7.34 -9.52
CA GLN A 81 -24.79 -8.66 -10.03
C GLN A 81 -23.76 -9.37 -10.93
N SER A 82 -22.53 -8.84 -11.08
CA SER A 82 -21.52 -9.48 -11.95
C SER A 82 -20.69 -10.52 -11.20
N ASP A 83 -20.39 -11.65 -11.85
CA ASP A 83 -19.46 -12.68 -11.37
C ASP A 83 -18.08 -12.10 -11.03
N SER A 84 -17.68 -10.98 -11.66
CA SER A 84 -16.45 -10.26 -11.35
C SER A 84 -16.44 -9.75 -9.91
N ARG A 85 -17.57 -9.27 -9.40
CA ARG A 85 -17.67 -8.79 -8.01
C ARG A 85 -17.63 -9.96 -7.03
N ALA A 86 -18.24 -11.09 -7.37
CA ALA A 86 -18.20 -12.30 -6.55
C ALA A 86 -16.77 -12.85 -6.45
N PHE A 87 -16.06 -12.89 -7.58
CA PHE A 87 -14.64 -13.26 -7.64
C PHE A 87 -13.77 -12.29 -6.85
N LEU A 88 -13.92 -10.97 -7.06
CA LEU A 88 -13.20 -9.96 -6.29
C LEU A 88 -13.44 -10.13 -4.80
N ARG A 89 -14.70 -10.29 -4.34
CA ARG A 89 -15.01 -10.53 -2.93
C ARG A 89 -14.34 -11.78 -2.35
N LYS A 90 -14.16 -12.83 -3.16
CA LYS A 90 -13.51 -14.07 -2.75
C LYS A 90 -12.00 -13.87 -2.62
N VAL A 91 -11.38 -13.20 -3.58
CA VAL A 91 -9.92 -12.94 -3.60
C VAL A 91 -9.53 -11.85 -2.60
N THR A 92 -10.40 -10.86 -2.38
CA THR A 92 -10.25 -9.83 -1.35
C THR A 92 -11.00 -10.21 -0.07
N GLY A 93 -11.10 -11.51 0.23
CA GLY A 93 -11.65 -11.97 1.51
C GLY A 93 -10.64 -11.71 2.64
N PRO A 94 -11.10 -11.46 3.89
CA PRO A 94 -10.22 -11.10 4.99
C PRO A 94 -9.14 -12.15 5.26
N GLY A 95 -9.47 -13.44 5.13
CA GLY A 95 -8.48 -14.52 5.28
C GLY A 95 -7.44 -14.55 4.16
N VAL A 96 -7.83 -14.29 2.91
CA VAL A 96 -6.91 -14.28 1.77
C VAL A 96 -5.95 -13.09 1.86
N ILE A 97 -6.48 -11.91 2.16
CA ILE A 97 -5.69 -10.70 2.35
C ILE A 97 -4.72 -10.86 3.52
N TRP A 98 -5.19 -11.41 4.64
CA TRP A 98 -4.33 -11.70 5.79
C TRP A 98 -3.20 -12.66 5.42
N LEU A 99 -3.50 -13.73 4.65
CA LEU A 99 -2.49 -14.67 4.16
C LEU A 99 -1.47 -13.96 3.25
N ILE A 100 -1.92 -13.13 2.31
CA ILE A 100 -1.01 -12.37 1.43
C ILE A 100 -0.08 -11.49 2.27
N PHE A 101 -0.62 -10.75 3.24
CA PHE A 101 0.15 -9.89 4.12
C PHE A 101 1.16 -10.68 4.98
N ALA A 102 0.71 -11.74 5.64
CA ALA A 102 1.54 -12.60 6.47
C ALA A 102 2.64 -13.31 5.67
N SER A 103 2.31 -13.85 4.49
CA SER A 103 3.29 -14.47 3.60
C SER A 103 4.33 -13.47 3.10
N THR A 104 3.92 -12.24 2.80
CA THR A 104 4.87 -11.18 2.40
C THR A 104 5.83 -10.86 3.54
N LEU A 105 5.33 -10.71 4.77
CA LEU A 105 6.16 -10.51 5.96
C LEU A 105 7.16 -11.66 6.15
N ILE A 106 6.67 -12.90 6.17
CA ILE A 106 7.52 -14.07 6.41
C ILE A 106 8.58 -14.21 5.31
N ALA A 107 8.21 -14.00 4.04
CA ALA A 107 9.13 -14.16 2.91
C ALA A 107 10.34 -13.22 2.99
N TRP A 108 10.14 -11.97 3.39
CA TRP A 108 11.23 -10.99 3.52
C TRP A 108 12.05 -11.12 4.80
N HIS A 109 11.49 -11.78 5.82
CA HIS A 109 12.23 -12.12 7.04
C HIS A 109 13.01 -13.44 6.91
N ASP A 110 12.93 -14.12 5.77
CA ASP A 110 13.84 -15.20 5.44
C ASP A 110 15.28 -14.67 5.31
N PRO A 111 16.30 -15.31 5.92
CA PRO A 111 17.67 -14.80 5.89
C PRO A 111 18.23 -14.56 4.49
N LEU A 112 17.84 -15.35 3.48
CA LEU A 112 18.34 -15.20 2.11
C LEU A 112 17.68 -14.01 1.41
N ALA A 113 16.38 -13.84 1.58
CA ALA A 113 15.66 -12.70 1.03
C ALA A 113 16.10 -11.38 1.70
N TYR A 114 16.30 -11.43 3.01
CA TYR A 114 16.78 -10.29 3.80
C TYR A 114 18.20 -9.87 3.38
N ASP A 115 19.13 -10.81 3.25
CA ASP A 115 20.49 -10.53 2.77
C ASP A 115 20.49 -9.99 1.32
N LEU A 116 19.57 -10.48 0.48
CA LEU A 116 19.39 -9.95 -0.88
C LEU A 116 18.90 -8.49 -0.85
N ALA A 117 17.94 -8.16 0.01
CA ALA A 117 17.45 -6.80 0.18
C ALA A 117 18.57 -5.86 0.67
N LEU A 118 19.43 -6.30 1.59
CA LEU A 118 20.58 -5.51 2.06
C LEU A 118 21.63 -5.24 0.98
N ARG A 119 21.85 -6.19 0.07
CA ARG A 119 22.89 -6.08 -0.97
C ARG A 119 22.43 -5.40 -2.25
N SER A 120 21.13 -5.45 -2.54
CA SER A 120 20.56 -4.97 -3.79
C SER A 120 19.50 -3.90 -3.55
N PRO A 121 19.75 -2.64 -3.94
CA PRO A 121 18.75 -1.57 -3.85
C PRO A 121 17.45 -1.90 -4.59
N ALA A 122 17.55 -2.66 -5.69
CA ALA A 122 16.37 -3.11 -6.43
C ALA A 122 15.54 -4.11 -5.62
N ALA A 123 16.18 -5.06 -4.94
CA ALA A 123 15.47 -6.02 -4.08
C ALA A 123 14.83 -5.33 -2.88
N HIS A 124 15.53 -4.37 -2.25
CA HIS A 124 14.98 -3.54 -1.18
C HIS A 124 13.75 -2.74 -1.64
N ASN A 125 13.79 -2.16 -2.85
CA ASN A 125 12.61 -1.49 -3.40
C ASN A 125 11.44 -2.45 -3.67
N VAL A 126 11.71 -3.68 -4.10
CA VAL A 126 10.66 -4.70 -4.26
C VAL A 126 10.08 -5.08 -2.91
N GLU A 127 10.91 -5.22 -1.86
CA GLU A 127 10.45 -5.41 -0.48
C GLU A 127 9.50 -4.28 -0.06
N HIS A 128 9.93 -3.02 -0.18
CA HIS A 128 9.08 -1.86 0.13
C HIS A 128 7.76 -1.86 -0.62
N LEU A 129 7.76 -2.14 -1.92
CA LEU A 129 6.55 -2.19 -2.73
C LEU A 129 5.62 -3.31 -2.26
N THR A 130 6.15 -4.51 -2.05
CA THR A 130 5.33 -5.66 -1.60
C THR A 130 4.77 -5.44 -0.20
N PHE A 131 5.52 -4.88 0.75
CA PHE A 131 5.02 -4.46 2.05
C PHE A 131 3.93 -3.40 1.95
N PHE A 132 4.17 -2.33 1.17
CA PHE A 132 3.21 -1.25 1.02
C PHE A 132 1.90 -1.72 0.38
N TYR A 133 1.95 -2.47 -0.73
CA TYR A 133 0.75 -2.93 -1.42
C TYR A 133 0.00 -4.03 -0.66
N SER A 134 0.70 -5.00 -0.07
CA SER A 134 0.05 -6.01 0.77
C SER A 134 -0.63 -5.36 1.99
N SER A 135 -0.03 -4.31 2.55
CA SER A 135 -0.64 -3.55 3.63
C SER A 135 -1.84 -2.71 3.16
N LEU A 136 -1.78 -2.04 2.01
CA LEU A 136 -2.95 -1.34 1.44
C LEU A 136 -4.14 -2.30 1.26
N LEU A 137 -3.89 -3.54 0.83
CA LEU A 137 -4.91 -4.58 0.76
C LEU A 137 -5.41 -4.98 2.16
N PHE A 138 -4.50 -5.14 3.13
CA PHE A 138 -4.84 -5.45 4.51
C PHE A 138 -5.79 -4.42 5.14
N TRP A 139 -5.50 -3.13 4.93
CA TRP A 139 -6.30 -2.02 5.44
C TRP A 139 -7.50 -1.65 4.57
N TRP A 140 -7.78 -2.40 3.50
CA TRP A 140 -8.92 -2.13 2.60
C TRP A 140 -10.29 -2.21 3.30
N PHE A 141 -10.40 -2.93 4.42
CA PHE A 141 -11.65 -3.10 5.16
C PHE A 141 -11.98 -1.96 6.13
N VAL A 142 -11.03 -1.04 6.35
CA VAL A 142 -11.20 0.13 7.23
C VAL A 142 -11.87 1.27 6.46
#